data_AF-A0AAW8U7H0-F1
#
_entry.id   AF-A0AAW8U7H0-F1
#
_cell.length_a   1.000
_cell.length_b   1.000
_cell.length_c   1.000
_cell.angle_alpha   90.00
_cell.angle_beta   90.00
_cell.angle_gamma   90.00
#
_symmetry.space_group_name_H-M   'P 1'
#
loop_
_entity.id
_entity.type
_entity.pdbx_description
1 polymer ?
#
loop_
_entity_poly.entity_id
_entity_poly.type
_entity_poly.pdbx_seq_one_letter_code
_entity_poly.pdbx_strand_id
1 'polypeptide(L)'
;MENTFKLDTGDKIFLSPHITNQTIIDLIQKLSKNELEFIVLEPKTPIKNSLYIQIIYGFTIELRLVLSNDEIRHYSYETENMNEVITIFLNYFEKEEIPNLDIWKDTSDSFRPNLFSVIFSKLKSLKKKRR
;
A
#
# COMPACT_ATOMS: atom_id res chain seq x y z
N MET A 1 2.99 19.96 -9.84
CA MET A 1 4.07 18.96 -9.71
C MET A 1 3.38 17.63 -9.52
N GLU A 2 3.72 16.63 -10.33
CA GLU A 2 3.22 15.27 -10.14
C GLU A 2 3.73 14.70 -8.81
N ASN A 3 2.90 13.91 -8.14
CA ASN A 3 3.28 13.28 -6.89
C ASN A 3 4.39 12.23 -7.12
N THR A 4 5.28 12.07 -6.14
CA THR A 4 6.33 11.05 -6.20
C THR A 4 6.00 9.93 -5.24
N PHE A 5 6.35 8.70 -5.59
CA PHE A 5 5.96 7.52 -4.84
C PHE A 5 7.16 6.72 -4.33
N LYS A 6 6.90 5.96 -3.27
CA LYS A 6 7.73 4.89 -2.75
C LYS A 6 6.92 3.59 -2.79
N LEU A 7 7.48 2.55 -3.41
CA LEU A 7 6.87 1.23 -3.50
C LEU A 7 7.75 0.24 -2.71
N ASP A 8 7.20 -0.34 -1.66
CA ASP A 8 7.92 -1.19 -0.70
C ASP A 8 7.33 -2.60 -0.71
N THR A 9 8.19 -3.61 -0.83
CA THR A 9 7.83 -5.04 -0.81
C THR A 9 8.40 -5.77 0.41
N GLY A 10 8.92 -5.04 1.41
CA GLY A 10 9.67 -5.57 2.55
C GLY A 10 11.13 -5.88 2.22
N ASP A 11 11.38 -6.54 1.09
CA ASP A 11 12.73 -6.90 0.63
C ASP A 11 13.38 -5.82 -0.24
N LYS A 12 12.56 -5.09 -1.02
CA LYS A 12 13.03 -4.09 -1.96
C LYS A 12 12.16 -2.84 -1.91
N ILE A 13 12.83 -1.69 -2.06
CA ILE A 13 12.19 -0.38 -2.17
C ILE A 13 12.48 0.18 -3.57
N PHE A 14 11.42 0.61 -4.24
CA PHE A 14 11.48 1.36 -5.50
C PHE A 14 11.04 2.80 -5.23
N LEU A 15 11.67 3.76 -5.91
CA LEU A 15 11.39 5.18 -5.77
C LEU A 15 11.09 5.77 -7.16
N SER A 16 10.20 6.76 -7.24
CA SER A 16 10.05 7.55 -8.46
C SER A 16 11.41 8.16 -8.89
N PRO A 17 11.69 8.24 -10.21
CA PRO A 17 10.82 7.90 -11.34
C PRO A 17 10.89 6.43 -11.78
N HIS A 18 11.55 5.55 -11.01
CA HIS A 18 11.76 4.14 -11.41
C HIS A 18 10.54 3.24 -11.19
N ILE A 19 9.48 3.76 -10.58
CA ILE A 19 8.19 3.08 -10.48
C ILE A 19 7.45 3.32 -11.79
N THR A 20 7.12 2.22 -12.49
CA THR A 20 6.32 2.24 -13.73
C THR A 20 5.10 1.34 -13.56
N ASN A 21 4.12 1.45 -14.45
CA ASN A 21 2.97 0.53 -14.48
C ASN A 21 3.42 -0.93 -14.52
N GLN A 22 4.43 -1.24 -15.34
CA GLN A 22 4.98 -2.59 -15.43
C GLN A 22 5.58 -3.04 -14.09
N THR A 23 6.26 -2.14 -13.37
CA THR A 23 6.79 -2.46 -12.04
C THR A 23 5.67 -2.87 -11.07
N ILE A 24 4.55 -2.14 -11.07
CA ILE A 24 3.39 -2.44 -10.23
C ILE A 24 2.75 -3.78 -10.64
N ILE A 25 2.52 -3.98 -11.94
CA ILE A 25 1.94 -5.22 -12.49
C ILE A 25 2.80 -6.43 -12.12
N ASP A 26 4.11 -6.36 -12.35
CA ASP A 26 5.04 -7.46 -12.06
C ASP A 26 5.01 -7.84 -10.58
N LEU A 27 4.95 -6.86 -9.68
CA LEU A 27 4.91 -7.13 -8.24
C LEU A 27 3.56 -7.75 -7.82
N ILE A 28 2.43 -7.27 -8.36
CA ILE A 28 1.12 -7.88 -8.10
C ILE A 28 1.06 -9.33 -8.60
N GLN A 29 1.68 -9.62 -9.75
CA GLN A 29 1.82 -10.99 -10.25
C GLN A 29 2.71 -11.88 -9.36
N LYS A 30 3.71 -11.30 -8.69
CA LYS A 30 4.52 -12.03 -7.70
C LYS A 30 3.73 -12.32 -6.43
N LEU A 31 2.94 -11.35 -5.96
CA LEU A 31 2.00 -11.58 -4.85
C LEU A 31 1.05 -12.74 -5.14
N SER A 32 0.48 -12.80 -6.35
CA SER A 32 -0.48 -13.87 -6.71
C SER A 32 0.12 -15.27 -6.73
N LYS A 33 1.45 -15.36 -6.90
CA LYS A 33 2.23 -16.61 -6.84
C LYS A 33 2.79 -16.90 -5.44
N ASN A 34 2.43 -16.10 -4.43
CA ASN A 34 2.99 -16.15 -3.08
C ASN A 34 4.51 -15.94 -3.04
N GLU A 35 5.08 -15.22 -4.00
CA GLU A 35 6.50 -14.85 -4.02
C GLU A 35 6.78 -13.57 -3.21
N LEU A 36 5.72 -12.87 -2.77
CA LEU A 36 5.75 -11.69 -1.92
C LEU A 36 4.68 -11.83 -0.83
N GLU A 37 4.92 -11.24 0.35
CA GLU A 37 3.93 -11.19 1.43
C GLU A 37 3.00 -9.98 1.32
N PHE A 38 3.55 -8.84 0.87
CA PHE A 38 2.82 -7.59 0.75
C PHE A 38 3.47 -6.64 -0.27
N ILE A 39 2.71 -5.61 -0.67
CA ILE A 39 3.22 -4.44 -1.38
C ILE A 39 2.57 -3.19 -0.76
N VAL A 40 3.35 -2.14 -0.50
CA VAL A 40 2.87 -0.83 -0.07
C VAL A 40 3.26 0.22 -1.09
N LEU A 41 2.29 0.97 -1.62
CA LEU A 41 2.50 2.14 -2.48
C LEU A 41 2.16 3.41 -1.69
N GLU A 42 3.18 4.20 -1.39
CA GLU A 42 3.09 5.40 -0.55
C GLU A 42 3.41 6.64 -1.40
N PRO A 43 2.47 7.58 -1.58
CA PRO A 43 2.75 8.86 -2.19
C PRO A 43 3.49 9.79 -1.22
N LYS A 44 4.26 10.74 -1.75
CA LYS A 44 4.95 11.77 -0.95
C LYS A 44 3.96 12.75 -0.32
N THR A 45 2.91 13.10 -1.06
CA THR A 45 1.79 13.91 -0.57
C THR A 45 0.53 13.04 -0.53
N PRO A 46 -0.29 13.08 0.54
CA PRO A 46 -1.50 12.26 0.61
C PRO A 46 -2.45 12.48 -0.57
N ILE A 47 -2.98 11.39 -1.12
CA ILE A 47 -3.91 11.40 -2.26
C ILE A 47 -5.33 11.36 -1.74
N LYS A 48 -6.08 12.46 -1.84
CA LYS A 48 -7.45 12.56 -1.27
C LYS A 48 -7.48 12.05 0.18
N ASN A 49 -6.53 12.54 0.99
CA ASN A 49 -6.30 12.13 2.38
C ASN A 49 -5.73 10.70 2.58
N SER A 50 -5.51 9.92 1.53
CA SER A 50 -4.86 8.61 1.61
C SER A 50 -3.36 8.74 1.86
N LEU A 51 -2.89 8.08 2.92
CA LEU A 51 -1.47 8.02 3.26
C LEU A 51 -0.71 6.96 2.46
N TYR A 52 -1.37 5.86 2.11
CA TYR A 52 -0.86 4.79 1.26
C TYR A 52 -1.99 3.84 0.88
N ILE A 53 -1.74 3.02 -0.14
CA ILE A 53 -2.49 1.80 -0.45
C ILE A 53 -1.57 0.59 -0.37
N GLN A 54 -2.08 -0.54 0.11
CA GLN A 54 -1.30 -1.77 0.21
C GLN A 54 -2.11 -3.01 -0.15
N ILE A 55 -1.41 -4.09 -0.51
CA ILE A 55 -1.97 -5.42 -0.62
C ILE A 55 -1.28 -6.29 0.42
N ILE A 56 -2.07 -7.03 1.19
CA ILE A 56 -1.64 -8.09 2.08
C ILE A 56 -2.33 -9.39 1.67
N TYR A 57 -1.70 -10.53 1.92
CA TYR A 57 -2.26 -11.91 1.89
C TYR A 57 -3.58 -12.10 1.11
N GLY A 58 -3.53 -12.79 -0.03
CA GLY A 58 -4.75 -13.19 -0.76
C GLY A 58 -5.53 -12.02 -1.34
N PHE A 59 -4.83 -11.01 -1.88
CA PHE A 59 -5.43 -9.81 -2.51
C PHE A 59 -6.38 -9.02 -1.60
N THR A 60 -6.13 -9.03 -0.29
CA THR A 60 -6.72 -8.06 0.62
C THR A 60 -6.05 -6.72 0.39
N ILE A 61 -6.79 -5.76 -0.13
CA ILE A 61 -6.33 -4.39 -0.37
C ILE A 61 -6.71 -3.54 0.84
N GLU A 62 -5.75 -2.80 1.38
CA GLU A 62 -6.00 -1.86 2.46
C GLU A 62 -5.64 -0.43 2.06
N LEU A 63 -6.45 0.53 2.53
CA LEU A 63 -6.27 1.96 2.34
C LEU A 63 -6.30 2.65 3.71
N ARG A 64 -5.32 3.51 3.98
CA ARG A 64 -5.28 4.35 5.19
C ARG A 64 -5.57 5.79 4.82
N LEU A 65 -6.55 6.41 5.46
CA LEU A 65 -6.90 7.83 5.31
C LEU A 65 -6.58 8.61 6.59
N VAL A 66 -6.19 9.88 6.44
CA VAL A 66 -6.12 10.87 7.53
C VAL A 66 -7.22 11.93 7.37
N LEU A 67 -8.15 12.01 8.31
CA LEU A 67 -9.24 12.97 8.27
C LEU A 67 -8.78 14.36 8.76
N SER A 68 -9.63 15.37 8.58
CA SER A 68 -9.31 16.77 8.91
C SER A 68 -9.06 17.04 10.41
N ASN A 69 -9.50 16.13 11.28
CA ASN A 69 -9.30 16.14 12.72
C ASN A 69 -8.11 15.25 13.16
N ASP A 70 -7.22 14.89 12.24
CA ASP A 70 -6.11 13.94 12.42
C ASP A 70 -6.54 12.50 12.78
N GLU A 71 -7.84 12.18 12.68
CA GLU A 71 -8.34 10.83 12.86
C GLU A 71 -7.92 9.93 11.69
N ILE A 72 -7.49 8.71 12.00
CA ILE A 72 -7.06 7.75 10.99
C ILE A 72 -8.20 6.76 10.76
N ARG A 73 -8.58 6.60 9.48
CA ARG A 73 -9.51 5.55 9.03
C ARG A 73 -8.76 4.48 8.25
N HIS A 74 -9.09 3.22 8.51
CA HIS A 74 -8.60 2.07 7.76
C HIS A 74 -9.75 1.40 7.03
N TYR A 75 -9.54 1.16 5.75
CA TYR A 75 -10.47 0.43 4.92
C TYR A 75 -9.79 -0.80 4.36
N SER A 76 -10.52 -1.90 4.30
CA SER A 76 -10.08 -3.18 3.73
C SER A 76 -11.08 -3.64 2.67
N TYR A 77 -10.59 -4.18 1.58
CA TYR A 77 -11.37 -4.78 0.50
C TYR A 77 -10.72 -6.08 0.05
N GLU A 78 -11.50 -7.14 -0.04
CA GLU A 78 -11.04 -8.47 -0.45
C GLU A 78 -11.61 -8.78 -1.83
N THR A 79 -10.75 -9.21 -2.75
CA THR A 79 -11.14 -9.65 -4.09
C THR A 79 -10.21 -10.76 -4.57
N GLU A 80 -10.70 -11.68 -5.39
CA GLU A 80 -9.87 -12.68 -6.07
C GLU A 80 -9.46 -12.22 -7.49
N ASN A 81 -9.99 -11.07 -7.95
CA ASN A 81 -9.78 -10.57 -9.30
C ASN A 81 -8.48 -9.75 -9.41
N MET A 82 -7.42 -10.40 -9.88
CA MET A 82 -6.12 -9.73 -10.09
C MET A 82 -6.19 -8.48 -10.99
N ASN A 83 -7.04 -8.48 -12.02
CA ASN A 83 -7.16 -7.33 -12.93
C ASN A 83 -7.79 -6.12 -12.23
N GLU A 84 -8.70 -6.36 -11.28
CA GLU A 84 -9.28 -5.33 -10.43
C GLU A 84 -8.21 -4.73 -9.50
N VAL A 85 -7.42 -5.58 -8.84
CA VAL A 85 -6.28 -5.15 -7.99
C VAL A 85 -5.30 -4.28 -8.78
N ILE A 86 -4.91 -4.73 -9.98
CA ILE A 86 -4.02 -3.96 -10.87
C ILE A 86 -4.64 -2.61 -11.20
N THR A 87 -5.92 -2.58 -11.58
CA THR A 87 -6.61 -1.35 -11.96
C THR A 87 -6.68 -0.35 -10.80
N ILE A 88 -6.96 -0.82 -9.59
CA ILE A 88 -6.97 0.01 -8.37
C ILE A 88 -5.60 0.65 -8.16
N PHE A 89 -4.52 -0.14 -8.22
CA PHE A 89 -3.17 0.35 -7.99
C PHE A 89 -2.68 1.31 -9.09
N LEU A 90 -2.98 1.03 -10.35
CA LEU A 90 -2.62 1.91 -11.45
C LEU A 90 -3.39 3.24 -11.40
N ASN A 91 -4.69 3.22 -11.09
CA ASN A 91 -5.45 4.46 -10.89
C ASN A 91 -4.89 5.28 -9.71
N TYR A 92 -4.52 4.62 -8.60
CA TYR A 92 -3.89 5.30 -7.46
C TYR A 92 -2.55 5.93 -7.83
N PHE A 93 -1.73 5.22 -8.61
CA PHE A 93 -0.40 5.68 -9.04
C PHE A 93 -0.46 6.79 -10.11
N GLU A 94 -1.23 6.60 -11.17
CA GLU A 94 -1.21 7.46 -12.35
C GLU A 94 -2.18 8.65 -12.25
N LYS A 95 -3.35 8.42 -11.66
CA LYS A 95 -4.45 9.40 -11.65
C LYS A 95 -4.61 10.08 -10.29
N GLU A 96 -3.87 9.63 -9.28
CA GLU A 96 -4.03 10.07 -7.90
C GLU A 96 -5.51 9.92 -7.45
N GLU A 97 -6.10 8.77 -7.79
CA GLU A 97 -7.48 8.41 -7.45
C GLU A 97 -7.55 7.31 -6.39
N ILE A 98 -8.44 7.48 -5.41
CA ILE A 98 -8.79 6.41 -4.46
C ILE A 98 -10.07 5.70 -4.94
N PRO A 99 -10.23 4.40 -4.64
CA PRO A 99 -11.44 3.65 -4.98
C PRO A 99 -12.67 4.19 -4.25
N ASN A 100 -13.87 3.88 -4.75
CA ASN A 100 -15.09 4.11 -3.98
C ASN A 100 -15.10 3.16 -2.76
N LEU A 101 -15.21 3.73 -1.57
CA LEU A 101 -15.13 3.02 -0.29
C LEU A 101 -16.48 2.52 0.22
N ASP A 102 -17.59 2.78 -0.48
CA ASP A 102 -18.95 2.37 -0.06
C ASP A 102 -19.07 0.85 0.20
N ILE A 103 -18.31 0.04 -0.55
CA ILE A 103 -18.27 -1.43 -0.42
C ILE A 103 -17.05 -1.94 0.36
N TRP A 104 -16.17 -1.04 0.80
CA TRP A 104 -15.00 -1.40 1.58
C TRP A 104 -15.39 -1.53 3.06
N LYS A 105 -14.79 -2.49 3.74
CA LYS A 105 -14.99 -2.65 5.18
C LYS A 105 -14.17 -1.62 5.93
N ASP A 106 -14.82 -0.80 6.76
CA ASP A 106 -14.11 0.02 7.75
C ASP A 106 -13.56 -0.89 8.86
N THR A 107 -12.24 -0.90 9.01
CA THR A 107 -11.50 -1.72 9.98
C THR A 107 -10.77 -0.85 11.02
N SER A 108 -11.13 0.42 11.13
CA SER A 108 -10.48 1.40 12.01
C SER A 108 -10.49 0.95 13.49
N ASP A 109 -11.60 0.40 13.96
CA ASP A 109 -11.75 -0.08 15.36
C ASP A 109 -11.03 -1.40 15.62
N SER A 110 -10.82 -2.21 14.58
CA SER A 110 -10.11 -3.50 14.66
C SER A 110 -8.60 -3.38 14.58
N PHE A 111 -8.07 -2.17 14.37
CA PHE A 111 -6.64 -1.95 14.26
C PHE A 111 -5.94 -2.07 15.62
N ARG A 112 -5.33 -3.24 15.88
CA ARG A 112 -4.37 -3.39 16.97
C ARG A 112 -3.03 -2.77 16.55
N PRO A 113 -2.44 -1.86 17.34
CA PRO A 113 -1.25 -1.07 16.96
C PRO A 113 0.08 -1.85 16.77
N ASN A 114 0.06 -3.18 16.66
CA ASN A 114 1.24 -4.03 16.87
C ASN A 114 1.79 -4.78 15.66
N LEU A 115 1.19 -4.71 14.46
CA LEU A 115 1.78 -5.39 13.28
C LEU A 115 2.69 -4.46 12.46
N PHE A 116 2.23 -3.26 12.12
CA PHE A 116 3.05 -2.33 11.34
C PHE A 116 4.16 -1.66 12.15
N SER A 117 3.95 -1.36 13.43
CA SER A 117 5.02 -0.86 14.31
C SER A 117 6.18 -1.86 14.43
N VAL A 118 5.88 -3.16 14.44
CA VAL A 118 6.88 -4.23 14.47
C VAL A 118 7.61 -4.35 13.13
N ILE A 119 6.94 -4.26 11.99
CA ILE A 119 7.58 -4.28 10.66
C ILE A 119 8.52 -3.07 10.50
N PHE A 120 8.05 -1.85 10.81
CA PHE A 120 8.88 -0.65 10.76
C PHE A 120 10.05 -0.67 11.76
N SER A 121 9.88 -1.28 12.94
CA SER A 121 10.97 -1.44 13.92
C SER A 121 12.02 -2.49 13.49
N LYS A 122 11.60 -3.60 12.88
CA LYS A 122 12.51 -4.60 12.29
C LYS A 122 13.37 -4.00 11.17
N LEU A 123 12.77 -3.20 10.30
CA LEU A 123 13.46 -2.48 9.21
C LEU A 123 14.54 -1.50 9.74
N LYS A 124 14.28 -0.80 10.84
CA LYS A 124 15.31 0.04 11.51
C LYS A 124 16.44 -0.79 12.15
N SER A 125 16.13 -1.96 12.70
CA SER A 125 17.13 -2.82 13.36
C SER A 125 18.12 -3.46 12.38
N LEU A 126 17.66 -3.82 11.18
CA LEU A 126 18.50 -4.42 10.13
C LEU A 126 19.53 -3.43 9.56
N LYS A 127 19.21 -2.13 9.52
CA LYS A 127 20.18 -1.08 9.14
C LYS A 127 21.28 -0.86 10.18
N LYS A 128 21.10 -1.29 11.44
CA LYS A 128 22.06 -1.06 12.53
C LYS A 128 23.10 -2.17 12.69
N LYS A 129 22.92 -3.34 12.05
CA LYS A 129 23.82 -4.50 12.13
C LYS A 129 24.84 -4.64 10.97
N ARG A 130 24.84 -3.69 10.02
CA ARG A 130 25.80 -3.63 8.90
C ARG A 130 26.77 -2.45 9.04
N ARG A 131 27.45 -2.37 10.19
CA ARG A 131 28.64 -1.55 10.40
C ARG A 131 29.67 -2.34 11.18
#